data_AF-A0A2A4TUA5-F1
#
_entry.id   AF-A0A2A4TUA5-F1
#
_cell.length_a   1.000
_cell.length_b   1.000
_cell.length_c   1.000
_cell.angle_alpha   90.00
_cell.angle_beta   90.00
_cell.angle_gamma   90.00
#
_symmetry.space_group_name_H-M   'P 1'
#
loop_
_entity.id
_entity.type
_entity.pdbx_description
1 polymer ?
#
loop_
_entity_poly.entity_id
_entity_poly.type
_entity_poly.pdbx_seq_one_letter_code
_entity_poly.pdbx_strand_id
1 'polypeptide(L)'
;MNENDENLEIAPTPPLPPEKEESALRWAFHLGLFMVAAAIFGAVVKSFLGNAFILPPFLFATALFLGYALARSGALGARAAYAIICLGLIASSLLFVREIKKSPFVVKSNEGATKGKLVAIRDALTRYRAANDTFPSELDSLITESLPQNSVVKTPFYHEDSASVYYGEGASDIGGWFYNNVPGHSEFGTVSVNCTHTDAQGSVWVSY
;
A
#
# COMPACT_ATOMS: atom_id res chain seq x y z
N MET A 1 -42.56 33.24 50.86
CA MET A 1 -42.07 31.91 50.50
C MET A 1 -43.29 31.02 50.41
N ASN A 2 -43.67 30.64 49.18
CA ASN A 2 -44.86 29.83 48.92
C ASN A 2 -44.35 28.45 48.48
N GLU A 3 -44.82 27.41 49.16
CA GLU A 3 -44.28 26.05 49.21
C GLU A 3 -45.05 25.10 48.28
N ASN A 4 -45.51 25.59 47.11
CA ASN A 4 -46.52 24.91 46.29
C ASN A 4 -46.03 24.48 44.89
N ASP A 5 -44.72 24.42 44.63
CA ASP A 5 -44.15 24.03 43.33
C ASP A 5 -43.72 22.55 43.25
N GLU A 6 -44.39 21.66 44.00
CA GLU A 6 -44.16 20.20 43.91
C GLU A 6 -45.40 19.49 43.38
N ASN A 7 -45.53 19.46 42.06
CA ASN A 7 -46.09 18.36 41.25
C ASN A 7 -46.48 18.91 39.87
N LEU A 8 -45.47 19.25 39.07
CA LEU A 8 -45.63 19.25 37.62
C LEU A 8 -45.78 17.79 37.18
N GLU A 9 -47.03 17.32 37.22
CA GLU A 9 -47.45 16.04 36.68
C GLU A 9 -47.09 16.04 35.18
N ILE A 10 -45.95 15.44 34.85
CA ILE A 10 -45.45 15.34 33.48
C ILE A 10 -46.48 14.51 32.72
N ALA A 11 -47.30 15.19 31.92
CA ALA A 11 -48.30 14.54 31.10
C ALA A 11 -47.65 13.42 30.27
N PRO A 12 -48.26 12.23 30.21
CA PRO A 12 -47.69 11.11 29.46
C PRO A 12 -47.50 11.54 28.02
N THR A 13 -46.27 11.42 27.52
CA THR A 13 -45.97 11.74 26.12
C THR A 13 -46.89 10.94 25.21
N PRO A 14 -47.57 11.58 24.25
CA PRO A 14 -48.49 10.90 23.37
C PRO A 14 -47.76 9.81 22.58
N PRO A 15 -48.40 8.65 22.35
CA PRO A 15 -47.79 7.59 21.55
C PRO A 15 -47.43 8.12 20.16
N LEU A 16 -46.27 7.71 19.66
CA LEU A 16 -45.83 8.08 18.32
C LEU A 16 -46.86 7.58 17.29
N PRO A 17 -47.12 8.34 16.21
CA PRO A 17 -48.02 7.89 15.17
C PRO A 17 -47.46 6.61 14.52
N PRO A 18 -48.31 5.62 14.18
CA PRO A 18 -47.91 4.28 13.76
C PRO A 18 -47.03 4.27 12.51
N GLU A 19 -47.17 5.28 11.64
CA GLU A 19 -46.34 5.48 10.45
C GLU A 19 -44.85 5.67 10.76
N LYS A 20 -44.51 6.25 11.93
CA LYS A 20 -43.12 6.50 12.33
C LYS A 20 -42.47 5.22 12.85
N GLU A 21 -43.23 4.37 13.53
CA GLU A 21 -42.75 3.13 14.14
C GLU A 21 -42.42 2.06 13.08
N GLU A 22 -43.30 1.90 12.08
CA GLU A 22 -43.02 1.02 10.93
C GLU A 22 -41.81 1.47 10.12
N SER A 23 -41.60 2.80 9.99
CA SER A 23 -40.42 3.31 9.31
C SER A 23 -39.14 2.90 10.04
N ALA A 24 -39.11 3.00 11.38
CA ALA A 24 -37.93 2.71 12.19
C ALA A 24 -37.54 1.23 12.14
N LEU A 25 -38.53 0.33 12.21
CA LEU A 25 -38.30 -1.12 12.11
C LEU A 25 -37.74 -1.54 10.75
N ARG A 26 -38.27 -0.96 9.66
CA ARG A 26 -37.75 -1.22 8.31
C ARG A 26 -36.29 -0.76 8.16
N TRP A 27 -35.92 0.36 8.78
CA TRP A 27 -34.53 0.84 8.80
C TRP A 27 -33.60 -0.08 9.58
N ALA A 28 -34.00 -0.51 10.77
CA ALA A 28 -33.23 -1.44 11.58
C ALA A 28 -32.96 -2.75 10.83
N PHE A 29 -33.97 -3.25 10.10
CA PHE A 29 -33.83 -4.45 9.27
C PHE A 29 -32.84 -4.27 8.11
N HIS A 30 -32.96 -3.19 7.33
CA HIS A 30 -32.02 -2.92 6.23
C HIS A 30 -30.59 -2.69 6.71
N LEU A 31 -30.42 -2.04 7.87
CA LEU A 31 -29.11 -1.86 8.49
C LEU A 31 -28.51 -3.20 8.91
N GLY A 32 -29.30 -4.06 9.57
CA GLY A 32 -28.87 -5.40 9.95
C GLY A 32 -28.43 -6.22 8.75
N LEU A 33 -29.22 -6.21 7.68
CA LEU A 33 -28.91 -6.94 6.45
C LEU A 33 -27.63 -6.42 5.78
N PHE A 34 -27.46 -5.09 5.71
CA PHE A 34 -26.26 -4.48 5.15
C PHE A 34 -25.00 -4.83 5.95
N MET A 35 -25.08 -4.77 7.29
CA MET A 35 -23.96 -5.12 8.18
C MET A 35 -23.55 -6.59 8.02
N VAL A 36 -24.53 -7.50 7.89
CA VAL A 36 -24.26 -8.92 7.62
C VAL A 36 -23.61 -9.11 6.25
N ALA A 37 -24.13 -8.46 5.20
CA ALA A 37 -23.55 -8.55 3.86
C ALA A 37 -22.10 -8.00 3.81
N ALA A 38 -21.85 -6.87 4.47
CA ALA A 38 -20.51 -6.29 4.59
C ALA A 38 -19.55 -7.20 5.36
N ALA A 39 -20.01 -7.84 6.44
CA ALA A 39 -19.22 -8.80 7.21
C ALA A 39 -18.88 -10.06 6.37
N ILE A 40 -19.84 -10.60 5.64
CA ILE A 40 -19.63 -11.75 4.74
C ILE A 40 -18.64 -11.37 3.63
N PHE A 41 -18.84 -10.23 2.98
CA PHE A 41 -17.93 -9.75 1.94
C PHE A 41 -16.51 -9.55 2.49
N GLY A 42 -16.37 -8.95 3.67
CA GLY A 42 -15.08 -8.79 4.35
C GLY A 42 -14.41 -10.13 4.67
N ALA A 43 -15.18 -11.14 5.10
CA ALA A 43 -14.66 -12.48 5.38
C ALA A 43 -14.19 -13.21 4.11
N VAL A 44 -14.94 -13.09 3.00
CA VAL A 44 -14.55 -13.63 1.69
C VAL A 44 -13.29 -12.92 1.18
N VAL A 45 -13.27 -11.59 1.21
CA VAL A 45 -12.08 -10.81 0.80
C VAL A 45 -10.86 -11.19 1.64
N LYS A 46 -11.03 -11.37 2.96
CA LYS A 46 -9.96 -11.83 3.87
C LYS A 46 -9.40 -13.20 3.47
N SER A 47 -10.25 -14.16 3.10
CA SER A 47 -9.77 -15.51 2.74
C SER A 47 -8.95 -15.52 1.46
N PHE A 48 -9.18 -14.58 0.54
CA PHE A 48 -8.41 -14.47 -0.69
C PHE A 48 -7.19 -13.54 -0.59
N LEU A 49 -7.25 -12.48 0.24
CA LEU A 49 -6.29 -11.37 0.19
C LEU A 49 -5.58 -11.12 1.53
N GLY A 50 -5.88 -11.90 2.57
CA GLY A 50 -5.27 -11.79 3.89
C GLY A 50 -5.87 -10.67 4.78
N ASN A 51 -5.36 -10.54 6.00
CA ASN A 51 -5.89 -9.62 7.02
C ASN A 51 -5.78 -8.12 6.63
N ALA A 52 -4.88 -7.77 5.71
CA ALA A 52 -4.63 -6.38 5.30
C ALA A 52 -5.80 -5.75 4.53
N PHE A 53 -6.71 -6.55 3.98
CA PHE A 53 -7.74 -6.08 3.04
C PHE A 53 -9.11 -5.76 3.67
N ILE A 54 -9.25 -5.92 4.99
CA ILE A 54 -10.53 -5.78 5.71
C ILE A 54 -10.83 -4.32 6.07
N LEU A 55 -9.79 -3.53 6.38
CA LEU A 55 -9.95 -2.17 6.90
C LEU A 55 -10.59 -1.18 5.89
N PRO A 56 -10.13 -1.10 4.62
CA PRO A 56 -10.63 -0.11 3.68
C PRO A 56 -12.15 -0.19 3.39
N PRO A 57 -12.75 -1.37 3.10
CA PRO A 57 -14.19 -1.45 2.85
C PRO A 57 -15.01 -1.19 4.12
N PHE A 58 -14.50 -1.56 5.30
CA PHE A 58 -15.18 -1.28 6.57
C PHE A 58 -15.22 0.22 6.88
N LEU A 59 -14.10 0.93 6.71
CA LEU A 59 -14.04 2.39 6.88
C LEU A 59 -14.93 3.14 5.87
N PHE A 60 -15.05 2.62 4.65
CA PHE A 60 -15.95 3.20 3.65
C PHE A 60 -17.42 3.00 4.04
N ALA A 61 -17.80 1.80 4.46
CA ALA A 61 -19.15 1.49 4.91
C ALA A 61 -19.56 2.32 6.14
N THR A 62 -18.66 2.51 7.11
CA THR A 62 -18.92 3.35 8.28
C THR A 62 -19.03 4.83 7.93
N ALA A 63 -18.19 5.34 7.00
CA ALA A 63 -18.29 6.73 6.53
C ALA A 63 -19.60 7.00 5.77
N LEU A 64 -20.05 6.07 4.91
CA LEU A 64 -21.35 6.15 4.24
C LEU A 64 -22.50 6.17 5.25
N PHE A 65 -22.46 5.26 6.22
CA PHE A 65 -23.49 5.16 7.25
C PHE A 65 -23.55 6.43 8.12
N LEU A 66 -22.40 6.91 8.61
CA LEU A 66 -22.34 8.11 9.44
C LEU A 66 -22.76 9.37 8.66
N GLY A 67 -22.28 9.52 7.42
CA GLY A 67 -22.68 10.63 6.55
C GLY A 67 -24.19 10.63 6.30
N TYR A 68 -24.77 9.46 6.02
CA TYR A 68 -26.22 9.31 5.83
C TYR A 68 -27.02 9.60 7.10
N ALA A 69 -26.59 9.06 8.26
CA ALA A 69 -27.24 9.27 9.54
C ALA A 69 -27.23 10.76 9.95
N LEU A 70 -26.10 11.44 9.76
CA LEU A 70 -25.96 12.86 10.06
C LEU A 70 -26.82 13.74 9.14
N ALA A 71 -26.85 13.46 7.83
CA ALA A 71 -27.70 14.18 6.88
C ALA A 71 -29.18 14.12 7.27
N ARG A 72 -29.64 12.98 7.78
CA ARG A 72 -31.03 12.78 8.18
C ARG A 72 -31.38 13.41 9.54
N SER A 73 -30.42 13.48 10.45
CA SER A 73 -30.63 14.07 11.78
C SER A 73 -30.89 15.59 11.75
N GLY A 74 -30.63 16.25 10.63
CA GLY A 74 -30.68 17.72 10.53
C GLY A 74 -29.57 18.45 11.29
N ALA A 75 -28.72 17.72 12.01
CA ALA A 75 -27.63 18.27 12.82
C ALA A 75 -26.48 18.83 11.97
N LEU A 76 -26.33 18.35 10.73
CA LEU A 76 -25.39 18.87 9.75
C LEU A 76 -26.08 19.09 8.40
N GLY A 77 -25.81 20.22 7.76
CA GLY A 77 -26.27 20.47 6.40
C GLY A 77 -25.70 19.46 5.41
N ALA A 78 -26.45 19.16 4.34
CA ALA A 78 -26.12 18.15 3.33
C ALA A 78 -24.66 18.25 2.82
N ARG A 79 -24.11 19.46 2.71
CA ARG A 79 -22.72 19.71 2.28
C ARG A 79 -21.68 19.04 3.18
N ALA A 80 -21.91 19.00 4.48
CA ALA A 80 -20.99 18.38 5.43
C ALA A 80 -21.10 16.85 5.42
N ALA A 81 -22.30 16.29 5.20
CA ALA A 81 -22.47 14.86 4.99
C ALA A 81 -21.72 14.38 3.74
N TYR A 82 -21.80 15.11 2.62
CA TYR A 82 -21.02 14.81 1.42
C TYR A 82 -19.52 14.89 1.67
N ALA A 83 -19.04 15.90 2.42
CA ALA A 83 -17.63 16.03 2.76
C ALA A 83 -17.12 14.80 3.53
N ILE A 84 -17.88 14.29 4.51
CA ILE A 84 -17.52 13.08 5.28
C ILE A 84 -17.43 11.85 4.38
N ILE A 85 -18.40 11.67 3.47
CA ILE A 85 -18.39 10.55 2.51
C ILE A 85 -17.17 10.62 1.59
N CYS A 86 -16.88 11.80 1.03
CA CYS A 86 -15.72 12.00 0.16
C CYS A 86 -14.39 11.75 0.88
N LEU A 87 -14.25 12.23 2.12
CA LEU A 87 -13.05 11.98 2.93
C LEU A 87 -12.89 10.50 3.25
N GLY A 88 -13.98 9.79 3.58
CA GLY A 88 -13.98 8.35 3.81
C GLY A 88 -13.55 7.55 2.56
N LEU A 89 -14.04 7.95 1.38
CA LEU A 89 -13.62 7.37 0.09
C LEU A 89 -12.13 7.56 -0.17
N ILE A 90 -11.64 8.80 -0.07
CA ILE A 90 -10.23 9.13 -0.33
C ILE A 90 -9.32 8.37 0.64
N ALA A 91 -9.64 8.40 1.93
CA ALA A 91 -8.86 7.69 2.95
C ALA A 91 -8.82 6.17 2.69
N SER A 92 -9.97 5.57 2.33
CA SER A 92 -10.06 4.14 2.01
C SER A 92 -9.21 3.77 0.79
N SER A 93 -9.29 4.55 -0.30
CA SER A 93 -8.48 4.30 -1.50
C SER A 93 -6.98 4.41 -1.24
N LEU A 94 -6.54 5.37 -0.44
CA LEU A 94 -5.11 5.53 -0.11
C LEU A 94 -4.58 4.36 0.73
N LEU A 95 -5.36 3.87 1.70
CA LEU A 95 -5.00 2.70 2.49
C LEU A 95 -4.92 1.44 1.61
N PHE A 96 -5.86 1.28 0.68
CA PHE A 96 -5.87 0.17 -0.25
C PHE A 96 -4.62 0.09 -1.12
N VAL A 97 -4.19 1.23 -1.70
CA VAL A 97 -2.96 1.29 -2.53
C VAL A 97 -1.72 0.90 -1.73
N ARG A 98 -1.64 1.28 -0.44
CA ARG A 98 -0.52 0.90 0.42
C ARG A 98 -0.43 -0.61 0.62
N GLU A 99 -1.55 -1.30 0.75
CA GLU A 99 -1.58 -2.75 0.94
C GLU A 99 -1.29 -3.52 -0.34
N ILE A 100 -1.70 -3.01 -1.52
CA ILE A 100 -1.34 -3.64 -2.81
C ILE A 100 0.18 -3.76 -2.98
N LYS A 101 0.94 -2.73 -2.57
CA LYS A 101 2.41 -2.75 -2.63
C LYS A 101 3.04 -3.88 -1.81
N LYS A 102 2.34 -4.34 -0.75
CA LYS A 102 2.79 -5.44 0.10
C LYS A 102 2.39 -6.82 -0.41
N SER A 103 1.60 -6.90 -1.48
CA SER A 103 1.14 -8.18 -1.99
C SER A 103 2.32 -9.02 -2.49
N PRO A 104 2.33 -10.35 -2.24
CA PRO A 104 3.42 -11.23 -2.67
C PRO A 104 3.61 -11.22 -4.19
N PHE A 105 2.53 -10.95 -4.95
CA PHE A 105 2.59 -10.81 -6.40
C PHE A 105 3.36 -9.57 -6.85
N VAL A 106 3.12 -8.42 -6.21
CA VAL A 106 3.85 -7.17 -6.54
C VAL A 106 5.31 -7.29 -6.12
N VAL A 107 5.58 -7.87 -4.95
CA VAL A 107 6.95 -8.15 -4.49
C VAL A 107 7.65 -9.02 -5.52
N LYS A 108 7.14 -10.22 -5.81
CA LYS A 108 7.75 -11.15 -6.77
C LYS A 108 7.94 -10.55 -8.17
N SER A 109 6.99 -9.72 -8.62
CA SER A 109 7.09 -8.99 -9.88
C SER A 109 8.26 -7.99 -9.88
N ASN A 110 8.37 -7.18 -8.82
CA ASN A 110 9.47 -6.23 -8.65
C ASN A 110 10.83 -6.94 -8.53
N GLU A 111 10.90 -8.05 -7.78
CA GLU A 111 12.12 -8.86 -7.67
C GLU A 111 12.54 -9.43 -9.02
N GLY A 112 11.59 -9.96 -9.78
CA GLY A 112 11.84 -10.46 -11.14
C GLY A 112 12.34 -9.37 -12.09
N ALA A 113 11.77 -8.16 -12.00
CA ALA A 113 12.23 -7.01 -12.78
C ALA A 113 13.66 -6.59 -12.41
N THR A 114 13.99 -6.53 -11.11
CA THR A 114 15.35 -6.22 -10.63
C THR A 114 16.35 -7.28 -11.10
N LYS A 115 16.03 -8.57 -10.97
CA LYS A 115 16.88 -9.69 -11.43
C LYS A 115 17.08 -9.66 -12.95
N GLY A 116 16.03 -9.35 -13.71
CA GLY A 116 16.13 -9.20 -15.18
C GLY A 116 17.08 -8.07 -15.59
N LYS A 117 17.02 -6.92 -14.90
CA LYS A 117 17.96 -5.82 -15.11
C LYS A 117 19.39 -6.20 -14.74
N LEU A 118 19.59 -6.92 -13.64
CA LEU A 118 20.91 -7.39 -13.21
C LEU A 118 21.56 -8.28 -14.28
N VAL A 119 20.79 -9.22 -14.85
CA VAL A 119 21.27 -10.08 -15.95
C VAL A 119 21.65 -9.23 -17.17
N ALA A 120 20.85 -8.22 -17.52
CA ALA A 120 21.17 -7.32 -18.63
C ALA A 120 22.46 -6.52 -18.40
N ILE A 121 22.70 -6.00 -17.19
CA ILE A 121 23.97 -5.30 -16.86
C ILE A 121 25.15 -6.27 -16.99
N ARG A 122 25.04 -7.50 -16.51
CA ARG A 122 26.13 -8.49 -16.56
C ARG A 122 26.48 -8.89 -17.98
N ASP A 123 25.46 -9.05 -18.81
CA ASP A 123 25.62 -9.32 -20.23
C ASP A 123 26.30 -8.14 -20.94
N ALA A 124 25.93 -6.90 -20.62
CA ALA A 124 26.59 -5.68 -21.10
C ALA A 124 28.08 -5.61 -20.68
N LEU A 125 28.37 -5.88 -19.40
CA LEU A 125 29.73 -5.93 -18.88
C LEU A 125 30.58 -7.01 -19.56
N THR A 126 29.98 -8.16 -19.86
CA THR A 126 30.65 -9.26 -20.57
C THR A 126 31.03 -8.84 -21.99
N ARG A 127 30.11 -8.21 -22.73
CA ARG A 127 30.38 -7.66 -24.06
C ARG A 127 31.46 -6.57 -24.02
N TYR A 128 31.35 -5.63 -23.07
CA TYR A 128 32.33 -4.56 -22.92
C TYR A 128 33.73 -5.10 -22.69
N ARG A 129 33.87 -6.08 -21.78
CA ARG A 129 35.15 -6.73 -21.51
C ARG A 129 35.70 -7.46 -22.72
N ALA A 130 34.84 -8.14 -23.49
CA ALA A 130 35.26 -8.83 -24.70
C ALA A 130 35.80 -7.86 -25.79
N ALA A 131 35.32 -6.61 -25.80
CA ALA A 131 35.74 -5.60 -26.77
C ALA A 131 36.99 -4.79 -26.31
N ASN A 132 37.18 -4.60 -25.00
CA ASN A 132 38.20 -3.69 -24.46
C ASN A 132 39.29 -4.40 -23.63
N ASP A 133 39.22 -5.72 -23.48
CA ASP A 133 40.06 -6.55 -22.60
C ASP A 133 40.06 -6.15 -21.11
N THR A 134 39.21 -5.21 -20.71
CA THR A 134 39.05 -4.71 -19.34
C THR A 134 37.60 -4.37 -19.05
N PHE A 135 37.24 -4.35 -17.77
CA PHE A 135 35.96 -3.83 -17.30
C PHE A 135 35.97 -2.29 -17.26
N PRO A 136 34.81 -1.62 -17.40
CA PRO A 136 34.75 -0.18 -17.34
C PRO A 136 34.96 0.34 -15.91
N SER A 137 35.43 1.58 -15.75
CA SER A 137 35.53 2.22 -14.44
C SER A 137 34.16 2.64 -13.88
N GLU A 138 33.18 2.89 -14.75
CA GLU A 138 31.84 3.37 -14.43
C GLU A 138 30.80 2.62 -15.28
N LEU A 139 29.60 2.37 -14.74
CA LEU A 139 28.55 1.67 -15.49
C LEU A 139 27.89 2.54 -16.57
N ASP A 140 28.04 3.86 -16.49
CA ASP A 140 27.44 4.79 -17.44
C ASP A 140 27.99 4.62 -18.87
N SER A 141 29.20 4.06 -19.02
CA SER A 141 29.77 3.73 -20.32
C SER A 141 29.04 2.58 -21.03
N LEU A 142 28.15 1.87 -20.34
CA LEU A 142 27.34 0.77 -20.90
C LEU A 142 25.97 1.23 -21.43
N ILE A 143 25.59 2.49 -21.20
CA ILE A 143 24.27 3.06 -21.54
C ILE A 143 24.02 3.05 -23.06
N THR A 144 25.07 3.13 -23.88
CA THR A 144 24.94 3.16 -25.35
C THR A 144 24.55 1.82 -25.97
N GLU A 145 24.74 0.69 -25.28
CA GLU A 145 24.56 -0.63 -25.92
C GLU A 145 23.45 -1.50 -25.32
N SER A 146 23.06 -1.35 -24.05
CA SER A 146 22.10 -2.31 -23.47
C SER A 146 21.43 -1.94 -22.14
N LEU A 147 21.75 -0.79 -21.54
CA LEU A 147 21.10 -0.39 -20.29
C LEU A 147 19.96 0.60 -20.52
N PRO A 148 18.72 0.28 -20.10
CA PRO A 148 17.71 1.31 -20.01
C PRO A 148 18.20 2.35 -19.00
N GLN A 149 18.19 3.61 -19.44
CA GLN A 149 18.57 4.82 -18.71
C GLN A 149 17.92 4.94 -17.31
N ASN A 150 16.91 4.10 -17.03
CA ASN A 150 16.19 3.97 -15.76
C ASN A 150 16.22 2.53 -15.22
N SER A 151 17.42 1.98 -14.99
CA SER A 151 17.59 0.68 -14.33
C SER A 151 17.34 0.77 -12.82
N VAL A 152 16.18 1.31 -12.42
CA VAL A 152 15.76 1.40 -11.02
C VAL A 152 15.71 0.01 -10.39
N VAL A 153 16.47 -0.17 -9.32
CA VAL A 153 16.41 -1.32 -8.42
C VAL A 153 15.19 -1.17 -7.55
N LYS A 154 14.41 -2.25 -7.47
CA LYS A 154 13.30 -2.36 -6.53
C LYS A 154 13.62 -3.45 -5.52
N THR A 155 13.86 -3.03 -4.28
CA THR A 155 14.06 -3.90 -3.11
C THR A 155 12.92 -3.64 -2.13
N PRO A 156 11.76 -4.31 -2.31
CA PRO A 156 10.56 -4.00 -1.55
C PRO A 156 10.83 -4.04 -0.03
N PHE A 157 10.34 -3.03 0.69
CA PHE A 157 10.35 -2.89 2.16
C PHE A 157 11.67 -2.51 2.83
N TYR A 158 12.81 -2.58 2.14
CA TYR A 158 14.11 -2.34 2.76
C TYR A 158 14.67 -0.98 2.38
N HIS A 159 14.64 -0.66 1.08
CA HIS A 159 15.17 0.59 0.54
C HIS A 159 14.18 1.20 -0.45
N GLU A 160 14.24 2.51 -0.60
CA GLU A 160 13.49 3.21 -1.64
C GLU A 160 13.99 2.81 -3.04
N ASP A 161 13.10 2.90 -4.03
CA ASP A 161 13.41 2.64 -5.42
C ASP A 161 14.57 3.56 -5.87
N SER A 162 15.70 2.97 -6.27
CA SER A 162 16.93 3.72 -6.58
C SER A 162 17.63 3.18 -7.83
N ALA A 163 18.10 4.08 -8.69
CA ALA A 163 18.96 3.77 -9.82
C ALA A 163 20.44 4.08 -9.55
N SER A 164 20.77 4.56 -8.34
CA SER A 164 22.14 4.93 -7.97
C SER A 164 23.06 3.73 -8.03
N VAL A 165 24.30 3.97 -8.49
CA VAL A 165 25.37 2.98 -8.53
C VAL A 165 26.39 3.34 -7.47
N TYR A 166 26.73 2.38 -6.62
CA TYR A 166 27.83 2.48 -5.68
C TYR A 166 29.04 1.75 -6.22
N TYR A 167 30.18 2.46 -6.20
CA TYR A 167 31.45 1.99 -6.71
C TYR A 167 32.39 1.68 -5.54
N GLY A 168 33.06 0.53 -5.57
CA GLY A 168 34.08 0.17 -4.60
C GLY A 168 34.02 -1.28 -4.14
N GLU A 169 34.39 -1.53 -2.88
CA GLU A 169 34.41 -2.86 -2.26
C GLU A 169 33.36 -2.95 -1.15
N GLY A 170 32.63 -4.06 -1.11
CA GLY A 170 31.61 -4.36 -0.09
C GLY A 170 30.28 -3.61 -0.31
N ALA A 171 29.16 -4.32 -0.12
CA ALA A 171 27.85 -3.69 -0.11
C ALA A 171 27.62 -2.87 1.17
N SER A 172 26.98 -1.72 1.00
CA SER A 172 26.69 -0.76 2.07
C SER A 172 25.24 -0.79 2.56
N ASP A 173 24.39 -1.66 1.98
CA ASP A 173 22.97 -1.83 2.33
C ASP A 173 22.18 -0.51 2.33
N ILE A 174 22.23 0.21 1.21
CA ILE A 174 21.50 1.49 1.03
C ILE A 174 20.57 1.47 -0.19
N GLY A 175 20.43 0.31 -0.84
CA GLY A 175 19.70 0.15 -2.09
C GLY A 175 20.50 0.60 -3.32
N GLY A 176 19.90 0.41 -4.49
CA GLY A 176 20.55 0.66 -5.78
C GLY A 176 21.49 -0.47 -6.20
N TRP A 177 22.39 -0.16 -7.13
CA TRP A 177 23.39 -1.09 -7.66
C TRP A 177 24.70 -0.98 -6.89
N PHE A 178 25.38 -2.11 -6.73
CA PHE A 178 26.77 -2.16 -6.31
C PHE A 178 27.61 -2.64 -7.49
N TYR A 179 28.71 -1.96 -7.78
CA TYR A 179 29.66 -2.33 -8.83
C TYR A 179 31.08 -2.30 -8.29
N ASN A 180 31.76 -3.45 -8.33
CA ASN A 180 33.14 -3.54 -7.92
C ASN A 180 34.05 -3.12 -9.08
N ASN A 181 34.51 -1.88 -9.04
CA ASN A 181 35.41 -1.30 -10.02
C ASN A 181 36.86 -1.19 -9.52
N VAL A 182 37.24 -1.90 -8.44
CA VAL A 182 38.59 -1.83 -7.87
C VAL A 182 39.54 -2.80 -8.58
N PRO A 183 40.55 -2.30 -9.34
CA PRO A 183 41.47 -3.17 -10.06
C PRO A 183 42.28 -4.05 -9.10
N GLY A 184 42.40 -5.33 -9.42
CA GLY A 184 43.13 -6.31 -8.61
C GLY A 184 42.31 -6.99 -7.52
N HIS A 185 41.08 -6.53 -7.24
CA HIS A 185 40.15 -7.26 -6.38
C HIS A 185 39.66 -8.55 -7.07
N SER A 186 39.44 -9.62 -6.31
CA SER A 186 38.98 -10.92 -6.86
C SER A 186 37.62 -10.84 -7.54
N GLU A 187 36.79 -9.91 -7.09
CA GLU A 187 35.45 -9.64 -7.63
C GLU A 187 35.42 -8.42 -8.58
N PHE A 188 36.57 -8.01 -9.11
CA PHE A 188 36.63 -6.90 -10.06
C PHE A 188 35.71 -7.15 -11.27
N GLY A 189 34.86 -6.17 -11.57
CA GLY A 189 33.86 -6.23 -12.63
C GLY A 189 32.55 -6.91 -12.25
N THR A 190 32.34 -7.28 -10.99
CA THR A 190 31.06 -7.80 -10.53
C THR A 190 30.07 -6.67 -10.26
N VAL A 191 28.80 -6.93 -10.60
CA VAL A 191 27.66 -6.06 -10.27
C VAL A 191 26.65 -6.88 -9.47
N SER A 192 26.08 -6.30 -8.43
CA SER A 192 25.01 -6.90 -7.63
C SER A 192 24.06 -5.82 -7.13
N VAL A 193 23.00 -6.24 -6.42
CA VAL A 193 22.08 -5.31 -5.76
C VAL A 193 22.67 -4.92 -4.41
N ASN A 194 22.77 -3.62 -4.11
CA ASN A 194 23.36 -3.09 -2.88
C ASN A 194 22.40 -3.22 -1.69
N CYS A 195 22.10 -4.45 -1.30
CA CYS A 195 21.17 -4.78 -0.23
C CYS A 195 21.61 -6.08 0.47
N THR A 196 21.65 -6.06 1.80
CA THR A 196 22.00 -7.22 2.63
C THR A 196 20.79 -8.04 3.09
N HIS A 197 19.59 -7.64 2.68
CA HIS A 197 18.36 -8.36 2.99
C HIS A 197 18.12 -9.51 2.02
N THR A 198 17.21 -10.41 2.38
CA THR A 198 16.79 -11.53 1.54
C THR A 198 15.62 -11.18 0.65
N ASP A 199 15.59 -11.78 -0.53
CA ASP A 199 14.40 -11.81 -1.39
C ASP A 199 13.31 -12.75 -0.85
N ALA A 200 12.18 -12.84 -1.56
CA ALA A 200 11.07 -13.71 -1.19
C ALA A 200 11.39 -15.21 -1.27
N GLN A 201 12.58 -15.61 -1.77
CA GLN A 201 13.07 -16.98 -1.78
C GLN A 201 14.12 -17.25 -0.69
N GLY A 202 14.49 -16.24 0.10
CA GLY A 202 15.48 -16.35 1.18
C GLY A 202 16.94 -16.13 0.74
N SER A 203 17.18 -15.72 -0.50
CA SER A 203 18.54 -15.43 -1.01
C SER A 203 18.91 -13.97 -0.78
N VAL A 204 20.14 -13.71 -0.35
CA VAL A 204 20.61 -12.34 -0.05
C VAL A 204 20.87 -11.57 -1.34
N TRP A 205 20.35 -10.34 -1.44
CA TRP A 205 20.45 -9.52 -2.66
C TRP A 205 21.86 -9.29 -3.18
N VAL A 206 22.82 -9.00 -2.30
CA VAL A 206 24.24 -8.81 -2.69
C VAL A 206 24.90 -10.09 -3.21
N SER A 207 24.35 -11.27 -2.90
CA SER A 207 24.94 -12.57 -3.30
C SER A 207 24.54 -13.04 -4.69
N TYR A 208 23.54 -12.39 -5.30
CA TYR A 208 23.18 -12.62 -6.70
C TYR A 208 24.30 -12.17 -7.60
#